data_AF-A0A960WF77-F1
#
_entry.id   AF-A0A960WF77-F1
#
_cell.length_a   1.000
_cell.length_b   1.000
_cell.length_c   1.000
_cell.angle_alpha   90.00
_cell.angle_beta   90.00
_cell.angle_gamma   90.00
#
_symmetry.space_group_name_H-M   'P 1'
#
loop_
_entity.id
_entity.type
_entity.pdbx_description
1 polymer ?
#
loop_
_entity_poly.entity_id
_entity_poly.type
_entity_poly.pdbx_seq_one_letter_code
_entity_poly.pdbx_strand_id
1 'polypeptide(L)'
;KLEDQRILIMGAGAAGIGIGRLLLKTISYLQPDKNVLAQVAITDSTGLITVFDEKSDPYKKDFLWSQDLLDQYKIEDTSNLLHLVEQFKPSVLIGTSGQPGLFSQDIVNAMQKYNTRPVIMPFSNPDTLSEAKPEDLIQWTNGKALVAAGSPFPAFTYDNKSFRISQGNNVFIFPGVGLGALLAQAKHVSSKMFYLASKTLSEQVTPEELAQGMLFPHITRLREITREIAITIILDHDAKTTRAQAEEKVDQFMWEPTYPTLIAEK
;
A
#
# COMPACT_ATOMS: atom_id res chain seq x y z
N LYS A 1 15.01 -4.43 -1.77
CA LYS A 1 14.45 -3.05 -1.75
C LYS A 1 13.18 -3.03 -2.61
N LEU A 2 12.42 -1.93 -2.68
CA LEU A 2 11.16 -1.89 -3.44
C LEU A 2 11.40 -2.21 -4.91
N GLU A 3 12.49 -1.69 -5.45
CA GLU A 3 12.91 -1.87 -6.83
C GLU A 3 13.35 -3.29 -7.24
N ASP A 4 13.48 -4.19 -6.26
CA ASP A 4 13.78 -5.61 -6.49
C ASP A 4 12.51 -6.47 -6.43
N GLN A 5 11.36 -5.86 -6.11
CA GLN A 5 10.10 -6.58 -5.92
C GLN A 5 9.36 -6.73 -7.25
N ARG A 6 8.58 -7.81 -7.32
CA ARG A 6 7.55 -8.01 -8.36
C ARG A 6 6.21 -7.99 -7.68
N ILE A 7 5.32 -7.13 -8.18
CA ILE A 7 4.06 -6.79 -7.52
C ILE A 7 2.93 -7.22 -8.45
N LEU A 8 2.09 -8.13 -7.95
CA LEU A 8 0.86 -8.54 -8.61
C LEU A 8 -0.34 -7.96 -7.86
N ILE A 9 -1.15 -7.17 -8.55
CA ILE A 9 -2.36 -6.53 -8.01
C ILE A 9 -3.58 -7.18 -8.65
N MET A 10 -4.44 -7.75 -7.81
CA MET A 10 -5.68 -8.38 -8.21
C MET A 10 -6.83 -7.38 -8.07
N GLY A 11 -7.37 -6.94 -9.20
CA GLY A 11 -8.46 -5.98 -9.27
C GLY A 11 -8.05 -4.66 -9.86
N ALA A 12 -8.39 -4.43 -11.13
CA ALA A 12 -8.14 -3.19 -11.86
C ALA A 12 -9.21 -2.10 -11.63
N GLY A 13 -9.84 -2.09 -10.46
CA GLY A 13 -10.73 -1.00 -10.04
C GLY A 13 -9.94 0.24 -9.64
N ALA A 14 -10.64 1.26 -9.13
CA ALA A 14 -10.03 2.52 -8.72
C ALA A 14 -8.88 2.35 -7.69
N ALA A 15 -9.05 1.44 -6.73
CA ALA A 15 -8.04 1.14 -5.71
C ALA A 15 -6.77 0.52 -6.31
N GLY A 16 -6.90 -0.60 -7.04
CA GLY A 16 -5.76 -1.30 -7.62
C GLY A 16 -5.00 -0.45 -8.64
N ILE A 17 -5.71 0.29 -9.51
CA ILE A 17 -5.10 1.23 -10.47
C ILE A 17 -4.39 2.39 -9.73
N GLY A 18 -5.00 2.92 -8.66
CA GLY A 18 -4.39 3.97 -7.84
C GLY A 18 -3.10 3.52 -7.17
N ILE A 19 -3.11 2.34 -6.54
CA ILE A 19 -1.94 1.71 -5.91
C ILE A 19 -0.86 1.47 -6.97
N GLY A 20 -1.21 0.86 -8.10
CA GLY A 20 -0.29 0.60 -9.20
C GLY A 20 0.38 1.87 -9.71
N ARG A 21 -0.37 2.97 -9.88
CA ARG A 21 0.18 4.24 -10.38
C ARG A 21 1.16 4.85 -9.40
N LEU A 22 0.85 4.80 -8.11
CA LEU A 22 1.76 5.28 -7.08
C LEU A 22 3.04 4.43 -7.01
N LEU A 23 2.91 3.10 -7.15
CA LEU A 23 4.05 2.19 -7.21
C LEU A 23 4.94 2.47 -8.43
N LEU A 24 4.38 2.56 -9.63
CA LEU A 24 5.13 2.88 -10.84
C LEU A 24 5.89 4.20 -10.68
N LYS A 25 5.21 5.26 -10.21
CA LYS A 25 5.86 6.57 -9.96
C LYS A 25 6.96 6.47 -8.92
N THR A 26 6.72 5.75 -7.82
CA THR A 26 7.71 5.57 -6.74
C THR A 26 8.93 4.82 -7.24
N ILE A 27 8.74 3.72 -7.96
CA ILE A 27 9.83 2.95 -8.54
C ILE A 27 10.59 3.81 -9.56
N SER A 28 9.91 4.58 -10.42
CA SER A 28 10.57 5.50 -11.36
C SER A 28 11.41 6.57 -10.67
N TYR A 29 10.99 7.07 -9.50
CA TYR A 29 11.81 7.99 -8.71
C TYR A 29 13.07 7.32 -8.13
N LEU A 30 12.99 6.04 -7.78
CA LEU A 30 14.10 5.26 -7.24
C LEU A 30 15.01 4.68 -8.33
N GLN A 31 14.47 4.45 -9.53
CA GLN A 31 15.14 3.86 -10.69
C GLN A 31 14.69 4.51 -12.00
N PRO A 32 15.23 5.69 -12.34
CA PRO A 32 14.83 6.43 -13.55
C PRO A 32 15.06 5.67 -14.86
N ASP A 33 16.06 4.78 -14.90
CA ASP A 33 16.52 4.14 -16.13
C ASP A 33 15.92 2.73 -16.38
N LYS A 34 15.03 2.24 -15.51
CA LYS A 34 14.46 0.88 -15.65
C LYS A 34 13.04 0.90 -16.19
N ASN A 35 12.71 -0.13 -16.95
CA ASN A 35 11.32 -0.44 -17.30
C ASN A 35 10.56 -0.88 -16.05
N VAL A 36 9.88 0.08 -15.41
CA VAL A 36 9.09 -0.12 -14.19
C VAL A 36 7.83 -0.95 -14.42
N LEU A 37 7.32 -0.99 -15.65
CA LEU A 37 6.10 -1.73 -15.99
C LEU A 37 6.28 -3.24 -15.80
N ALA A 38 7.49 -3.75 -16.10
CA ALA A 38 7.84 -5.16 -15.93
C ALA A 38 7.85 -5.62 -14.45
N GLN A 39 7.71 -4.70 -13.49
CA GLN A 39 7.66 -4.99 -12.06
C GLN A 39 6.24 -4.99 -11.48
N VAL A 40 5.27 -4.40 -12.18
CA VAL A 40 3.89 -4.25 -11.69
C VAL A 40 2.93 -4.87 -12.70
N ALA A 41 2.31 -5.97 -12.29
CA ALA A 41 1.25 -6.66 -13.01
C ALA A 41 -0.10 -6.35 -12.34
N ILE A 42 -1.12 -6.01 -13.13
CA ILE A 42 -2.48 -5.78 -12.63
C ILE A 42 -3.45 -6.65 -13.42
N THR A 43 -4.34 -7.34 -12.71
CA THR A 43 -5.39 -8.14 -13.34
C THR A 43 -6.78 -7.54 -13.11
N ASP A 44 -7.71 -7.85 -14.00
CA ASP A 44 -9.15 -7.63 -13.82
C ASP A 44 -9.91 -8.96 -13.86
N SER A 45 -11.22 -8.91 -14.14
CA SER A 45 -12.09 -10.08 -14.24
C SER A 45 -11.77 -11.00 -15.43
N THR A 46 -11.04 -10.52 -16.43
CA THR A 46 -10.64 -11.28 -17.63
C THR A 46 -9.20 -11.79 -17.57
N GLY A 47 -8.36 -11.22 -16.71
CA GLY A 47 -6.98 -11.66 -16.52
C GLY A 47 -6.01 -10.50 -16.37
N LEU A 48 -4.72 -10.78 -16.56
CA LEU A 48 -3.66 -9.77 -16.65
C LEU A 48 -3.99 -8.78 -17.77
N ILE A 49 -3.86 -7.48 -17.47
CA ILE A 49 -4.09 -6.42 -18.45
C ILE A 49 -2.97 -6.41 -19.49
N THR A 50 -3.35 -6.49 -20.76
CA THR A 50 -2.44 -6.54 -21.91
C THR A 50 -2.75 -5.46 -22.93
N VAL A 51 -1.86 -5.27 -23.90
CA VAL A 51 -2.10 -4.38 -25.05
C VAL A 51 -3.36 -4.75 -25.86
N PHE A 52 -3.87 -5.98 -25.76
CA PHE A 52 -5.11 -6.38 -26.40
C PHE A 52 -6.35 -5.75 -25.75
N ASP A 53 -6.21 -5.26 -24.51
CA ASP A 53 -7.26 -4.59 -23.74
C ASP A 53 -7.30 -3.07 -23.97
N GLU A 54 -6.36 -2.51 -24.74
CA GLU A 54 -6.15 -1.06 -24.90
C GLU A 54 -7.42 -0.30 -25.34
N LYS A 55 -8.27 -0.93 -26.14
CA LYS A 55 -9.52 -0.33 -26.64
C LYS A 55 -10.67 -0.36 -25.63
N SER A 56 -10.54 -1.12 -24.55
CA SER A 56 -11.65 -1.42 -23.63
C SER A 56 -11.78 -0.41 -22.48
N ASP A 57 -10.67 0.16 -22.00
CA ASP A 57 -10.69 1.04 -20.84
C ASP A 57 -9.46 1.99 -20.75
N PRO A 58 -9.62 3.30 -21.00
CA PRO A 58 -8.54 4.28 -20.86
C PRO A 58 -7.91 4.34 -19.47
N TYR A 59 -8.59 3.88 -18.41
CA TYR A 59 -8.03 3.87 -17.06
C TYR A 59 -6.90 2.86 -16.88
N LYS A 60 -6.83 1.83 -17.73
CA LYS A 60 -5.89 0.71 -17.64
C LYS A 60 -4.62 0.89 -18.48
N LYS A 61 -4.57 1.92 -19.33
CA LYS A 61 -3.50 2.14 -20.31
C LYS A 61 -2.08 2.12 -19.74
N ASP A 62 -1.93 2.53 -18.48
CA ASP A 62 -0.63 2.60 -17.80
C ASP A 62 -0.07 1.20 -17.43
N PHE A 63 -0.88 0.14 -17.58
CA PHE A 63 -0.59 -1.24 -17.17
C PHE A 63 -0.69 -2.26 -18.31
N LEU A 64 -0.68 -1.83 -19.57
CA LEU A 64 -0.80 -2.72 -20.72
C LEU A 64 0.49 -3.53 -20.91
N TRP A 65 0.47 -4.81 -20.57
CA TRP A 65 1.59 -5.72 -20.85
C TRP A 65 1.65 -6.05 -22.35
N SER A 66 2.83 -5.89 -22.95
CA SER A 66 3.08 -6.25 -24.35
C SER A 66 3.27 -7.77 -24.51
N GLN A 67 3.17 -8.26 -25.75
CA GLN A 67 3.49 -9.66 -26.06
C GLN A 67 4.93 -10.01 -25.64
N ASP A 68 5.90 -9.11 -25.86
CA ASP A 68 7.29 -9.32 -25.45
C ASP A 68 7.44 -9.56 -23.94
N LEU A 69 6.65 -8.85 -23.11
CA LEU A 69 6.65 -9.07 -21.66
C LEU A 69 6.01 -10.41 -21.28
N LEU A 70 4.91 -10.78 -21.95
CA LEU A 70 4.28 -12.08 -21.76
C LEU A 70 5.27 -13.20 -22.09
N ASP A 71 5.96 -13.10 -23.23
CA ASP A 71 6.95 -14.07 -23.69
C ASP A 71 8.16 -14.12 -22.75
N GLN A 72 8.67 -12.96 -22.31
CA GLN A 72 9.78 -12.84 -21.36
C GLN A 72 9.49 -13.62 -20.07
N TYR A 73 8.27 -13.51 -19.55
CA TYR A 73 7.85 -14.20 -18.32
C TYR A 73 7.20 -15.56 -18.57
N LYS A 74 7.06 -15.99 -19.83
CA LYS A 74 6.39 -17.25 -20.22
C LYS A 74 4.93 -17.32 -19.76
N ILE A 75 4.23 -16.19 -19.81
CA ILE A 75 2.81 -16.10 -19.46
C ILE A 75 1.97 -16.46 -20.69
N GLU A 76 1.55 -17.72 -20.75
CA GLU A 76 0.67 -18.24 -21.80
C GLU A 76 -0.83 -18.03 -21.54
N ASP A 77 -1.27 -18.09 -20.28
CA ASP A 77 -2.67 -17.88 -19.88
C ASP A 77 -2.76 -16.68 -18.92
N THR A 78 -3.30 -15.57 -19.42
CA THR A 78 -3.46 -14.34 -18.62
C THR A 78 -4.62 -14.41 -17.64
N SER A 79 -5.55 -15.37 -17.78
CA SER A 79 -6.75 -15.49 -16.95
C SER A 79 -6.53 -16.36 -15.71
N ASN A 80 -5.54 -17.25 -15.73
CA ASN A 80 -5.24 -18.16 -14.64
C ASN A 80 -4.27 -17.54 -13.61
N LEU A 81 -4.80 -17.16 -12.46
CA LEU A 81 -4.02 -16.54 -11.38
C LEU A 81 -2.87 -17.42 -10.86
N LEU A 82 -3.08 -18.73 -10.72
CA LEU A 82 -2.02 -19.63 -10.26
C LEU A 82 -0.86 -19.65 -11.26
N HIS A 83 -1.18 -19.77 -12.56
CA HIS A 83 -0.18 -19.69 -13.63
C HIS A 83 0.58 -18.36 -13.60
N LEU A 84 -0.14 -17.23 -13.48
CA LEU A 84 0.49 -15.91 -13.34
C LEU A 84 1.48 -15.87 -12.17
N VAL A 85 1.09 -16.40 -11.00
CA VAL A 85 1.96 -16.42 -9.81
C VAL A 85 3.19 -17.31 -10.03
N GLU A 86 3.05 -18.47 -10.66
CA GLU A 86 4.16 -19.40 -10.91
C GLU A 86 5.16 -18.86 -11.93
N GLN A 87 4.69 -18.16 -12.96
CA GLN A 87 5.52 -17.58 -14.02
C GLN A 87 6.13 -16.22 -13.63
N PHE A 88 5.28 -15.29 -13.18
CA PHE A 88 5.71 -13.95 -12.80
C PHE A 88 6.50 -13.95 -11.50
N LYS A 89 6.24 -14.91 -10.59
CA LYS A 89 6.90 -15.06 -9.29
C LYS A 89 6.85 -13.76 -8.47
N PRO A 90 5.64 -13.21 -8.22
CA PRO A 90 5.52 -11.99 -7.43
C PRO A 90 6.05 -12.23 -6.02
N SER A 91 6.71 -11.22 -5.47
CA SER A 91 7.08 -11.16 -4.05
C SER A 91 6.01 -10.45 -3.22
N VAL A 92 5.18 -9.64 -3.88
CA VAL A 92 4.08 -8.90 -3.31
C VAL A 92 2.79 -9.23 -4.06
N LEU A 93 1.75 -9.63 -3.32
CA LEU A 93 0.42 -9.90 -3.84
C LEU A 93 -0.59 -8.97 -3.13
N ILE A 94 -1.28 -8.12 -3.89
CA ILE A 94 -2.24 -7.13 -3.36
C ILE A 94 -3.63 -7.44 -3.91
N GLY A 95 -4.62 -7.53 -3.03
CA GLY A 95 -6.00 -7.84 -3.38
C GLY A 95 -6.89 -6.61 -3.22
N THR A 96 -7.54 -6.20 -4.29
CA THR A 96 -8.55 -5.12 -4.31
C THR A 96 -9.75 -5.50 -5.18
N SER A 97 -10.06 -6.79 -5.27
CA SER A 97 -11.02 -7.36 -6.23
C SER A 97 -12.43 -7.55 -5.66
N GLY A 98 -12.56 -7.58 -4.34
CA GLY A 98 -13.79 -7.94 -3.65
C GLY A 98 -14.19 -9.40 -3.80
N GLN A 99 -13.25 -10.29 -4.13
CA GLN A 99 -13.50 -11.72 -4.38
C GLN A 99 -12.96 -12.56 -3.21
N PRO A 100 -13.83 -13.06 -2.31
CA PRO A 100 -13.43 -13.93 -1.21
C PRO A 100 -12.75 -15.21 -1.70
N GLY A 101 -11.69 -15.62 -1.03
CA GLY A 101 -10.97 -16.88 -1.33
C GLY A 101 -10.12 -16.84 -2.59
N LEU A 102 -9.99 -15.68 -3.25
CA LEU A 102 -9.14 -15.52 -4.43
C LEU A 102 -7.67 -15.84 -4.13
N PHE A 103 -7.19 -15.55 -2.93
CA PHE A 103 -5.84 -15.94 -2.49
C PHE A 103 -5.89 -17.33 -1.87
N SER A 104 -6.01 -18.35 -2.72
CA SER A 104 -6.07 -19.75 -2.29
C SER A 104 -4.74 -20.24 -1.71
N GLN A 105 -4.78 -21.35 -0.97
CA GLN A 105 -3.59 -21.98 -0.43
C GLN A 105 -2.57 -22.35 -1.53
N ASP A 106 -3.03 -22.78 -2.71
CA ASP A 106 -2.14 -23.13 -3.83
C ASP A 106 -1.37 -21.91 -4.36
N ILE A 107 -2.04 -20.75 -4.46
CA ILE A 107 -1.41 -19.48 -4.84
C ILE A 107 -0.37 -19.07 -3.80
N VAL A 108 -0.72 -19.15 -2.52
CA VAL A 108 0.17 -18.78 -1.42
C VAL A 108 1.38 -19.71 -1.37
N ASN A 109 1.18 -21.02 -1.51
CA ASN A 109 2.24 -22.02 -1.61
C ASN A 109 3.15 -21.75 -2.81
N ALA A 110 2.58 -21.41 -3.98
CA ALA A 110 3.35 -21.05 -5.17
C ALA A 110 4.24 -19.83 -4.93
N MET A 111 3.75 -18.80 -4.24
CA MET A 111 4.57 -17.66 -3.83
C MET A 111 5.72 -18.07 -2.90
N GLN A 112 5.49 -19.00 -1.96
CA GLN A 112 6.52 -19.45 -1.02
C GLN A 112 7.66 -20.23 -1.66
N LYS A 113 7.45 -20.86 -2.83
CA LYS A 113 8.51 -21.55 -3.58
C LYS A 113 9.69 -20.62 -3.92
N TYR A 114 9.42 -19.32 -4.07
CA TYR A 114 10.41 -18.33 -4.52
C TYR A 114 10.66 -17.20 -3.52
N ASN A 115 9.78 -17.01 -2.54
CA ASN A 115 9.85 -15.93 -1.57
C ASN A 115 9.96 -16.49 -0.14
N THR A 116 11.04 -16.16 0.56
CA THR A 116 11.20 -16.58 1.97
C THR A 116 10.12 -15.97 2.87
N ARG A 117 9.74 -14.71 2.61
CA ARG A 117 8.70 -13.97 3.32
C ARG A 117 7.81 -13.24 2.31
N PRO A 118 6.80 -13.90 1.73
CA PRO A 118 5.92 -13.24 0.74
C PRO A 118 5.11 -12.13 1.42
N VAL A 119 4.90 -11.03 0.72
CA VAL A 119 4.01 -9.95 1.16
C VAL A 119 2.64 -10.19 0.55
N ILE A 120 1.60 -10.31 1.38
CA ILE A 120 0.25 -10.64 0.92
C ILE A 120 -0.74 -9.68 1.60
N MET A 121 -1.43 -8.87 0.80
CA MET A 121 -2.27 -7.78 1.28
C MET A 121 -3.72 -7.90 0.77
N PRO A 122 -4.61 -8.64 1.46
CA PRO A 122 -6.02 -8.72 1.08
C PRO A 122 -6.77 -7.46 1.55
N PHE A 123 -6.87 -6.44 0.69
CA PHE A 123 -7.40 -5.12 1.03
C PHE A 123 -8.89 -4.94 0.77
N SER A 124 -9.58 -5.94 0.25
CA SER A 124 -11.03 -5.84 0.04
C SER A 124 -11.80 -5.71 1.36
N ASN A 125 -12.87 -4.91 1.30
CA ASN A 125 -13.72 -4.55 2.44
C ASN A 125 -15.20 -4.82 2.11
N PRO A 126 -16.02 -5.21 3.11
CA PRO A 126 -15.66 -5.55 4.48
C PRO A 126 -14.86 -6.87 4.56
N ASP A 127 -14.56 -7.35 5.76
CA ASP A 127 -13.80 -8.58 6.02
C ASP A 127 -14.33 -9.81 5.28
N THR A 128 -15.65 -9.91 5.08
CA THR A 128 -16.29 -10.98 4.28
C THR A 128 -15.92 -10.97 2.80
N LEU A 129 -15.41 -9.85 2.28
CA LEU A 129 -14.93 -9.70 0.89
C LEU A 129 -13.41 -9.79 0.75
N SER A 130 -12.70 -10.03 1.85
CA SER A 130 -11.25 -10.16 1.87
C SER A 130 -10.79 -11.37 1.04
N GLU A 131 -9.76 -11.19 0.21
CA GLU A 131 -9.28 -12.23 -0.72
C GLU A 131 -8.78 -13.50 -0.01
N ALA A 132 -8.31 -13.36 1.23
CA ALA A 132 -8.04 -14.45 2.16
C ALA A 132 -8.06 -13.94 3.59
N LYS A 133 -8.35 -14.83 4.55
CA LYS A 133 -8.23 -14.48 5.97
C LYS A 133 -6.74 -14.40 6.35
N PRO A 134 -6.31 -13.37 7.08
CA PRO A 134 -4.93 -13.28 7.52
C PRO A 134 -4.42 -14.48 8.32
N GLU A 135 -5.28 -15.10 9.14
CA GLU A 135 -4.94 -16.32 9.90
C GLU A 135 -4.54 -17.48 8.98
N ASP A 136 -5.33 -17.71 7.92
CA ASP A 136 -5.04 -18.73 6.91
C ASP A 136 -3.69 -18.44 6.21
N LEU A 137 -3.44 -17.19 5.83
CA LEU A 137 -2.17 -16.78 5.21
C LEU A 137 -0.96 -17.05 6.13
N ILE A 138 -1.08 -16.74 7.42
CA ILE A 138 -0.03 -17.01 8.40
C ILE A 138 0.16 -18.52 8.58
N GLN A 139 -0.91 -19.30 8.66
CA GLN A 139 -0.85 -20.76 8.81
C GLN A 139 -0.23 -21.43 7.58
N TRP A 140 -0.72 -21.15 6.38
CA TRP A 140 -0.20 -21.73 5.14
C TRP A 140 1.27 -21.38 4.93
N THR A 141 1.69 -20.20 5.40
CA THR A 141 3.08 -19.77 5.24
C THR A 141 4.03 -20.15 6.37
N ASN A 142 3.56 -20.91 7.36
CA ASN A 142 4.33 -21.22 8.56
C ASN A 142 4.86 -19.97 9.27
N GLY A 143 4.02 -18.94 9.41
CA GLY A 143 4.35 -17.69 10.08
C GLY A 143 5.25 -16.73 9.28
N LYS A 144 5.56 -17.05 8.02
CA LYS A 144 6.55 -16.29 7.24
C LYS A 144 5.99 -15.09 6.48
N ALA A 145 4.72 -15.14 6.08
CA ALA A 145 4.10 -14.07 5.30
C ALA A 145 4.06 -12.75 6.07
N LEU A 146 4.20 -11.65 5.32
CA LEU A 146 3.98 -10.29 5.78
C LEU A 146 2.57 -9.89 5.34
N VAL A 147 1.67 -9.68 6.30
CA VAL A 147 0.23 -9.50 6.01
C VAL A 147 -0.28 -8.19 6.59
N ALA A 148 -1.00 -7.44 5.76
CA ALA A 148 -1.85 -6.33 6.17
C ALA A 148 -3.18 -6.42 5.43
N ALA A 149 -4.28 -6.09 6.08
CA ALA A 149 -5.62 -6.26 5.54
C ALA A 149 -6.36 -4.92 5.42
N GLY A 150 -7.42 -4.89 4.61
CA GLY A 150 -8.24 -3.68 4.41
C GLY A 150 -9.18 -3.44 5.59
N SER A 151 -9.70 -4.52 6.14
CA SER A 151 -10.58 -4.55 7.30
C SER A 151 -9.82 -4.98 8.57
N PRO A 152 -10.31 -4.61 9.76
CA PRO A 152 -9.72 -5.07 11.01
C PRO A 152 -9.99 -6.56 11.21
N PHE A 153 -8.98 -7.28 11.70
CA PHE A 153 -9.09 -8.67 12.15
C PHE A 153 -8.66 -8.78 13.62
N PRO A 154 -9.26 -9.67 14.41
CA PRO A 154 -8.82 -9.92 15.77
C PRO A 154 -7.38 -10.44 15.79
N ALA A 155 -6.65 -10.16 16.87
CA ALA A 155 -5.35 -10.79 17.09
C ALA A 155 -5.53 -12.29 17.32
N PHE A 156 -4.54 -13.08 16.90
CA PHE A 156 -4.54 -14.53 17.05
C PHE A 156 -3.12 -15.03 17.38
N THR A 157 -3.00 -16.27 17.84
CA THR A 157 -1.71 -16.89 18.16
C THR A 157 -1.41 -18.00 17.17
N TYR A 158 -0.21 -17.99 16.61
CA TYR A 158 0.31 -19.06 15.77
C TYR A 158 1.73 -19.42 16.26
N ASP A 159 1.98 -20.70 16.51
CA ASP A 159 3.28 -21.20 16.99
C ASP A 159 3.85 -20.42 18.21
N ASN A 160 3.02 -20.27 19.26
CA ASN A 160 3.32 -19.51 20.48
C ASN A 160 3.66 -18.01 20.27
N LYS A 161 3.48 -17.49 19.06
CA LYS A 161 3.64 -16.08 18.74
C LYS A 161 2.28 -15.41 18.53
N SER A 162 2.08 -14.27 19.21
CA SER A 162 0.93 -13.42 18.96
C SER A 162 1.12 -12.65 17.66
N PHE A 163 0.12 -12.70 16.79
CA PHE A 163 0.04 -11.93 15.55
C PHE A 163 -1.03 -10.85 15.67
N ARG A 164 -0.67 -9.64 15.25
CA ARG A 164 -1.60 -8.53 15.12
C ARG A 164 -1.55 -7.99 13.69
N ILE A 165 -2.63 -8.20 12.96
CA ILE A 165 -2.70 -7.81 11.55
C ILE A 165 -2.99 -6.33 11.45
N SER A 166 -2.10 -5.61 10.77
CA SER A 166 -2.29 -4.18 10.51
C SER A 166 -3.42 -3.95 9.53
N GLN A 167 -4.18 -2.88 9.76
CA GLN A 167 -5.14 -2.37 8.80
C GLN A 167 -4.46 -1.33 7.90
N GLY A 168 -4.39 -1.59 6.60
CA GLY A 168 -3.90 -0.63 5.59
C GLY A 168 -4.94 0.46 5.34
N ASN A 169 -5.18 1.33 6.32
CA ASN A 169 -6.25 2.31 6.29
C ASN A 169 -5.77 3.69 5.79
N ASN A 170 -6.55 4.30 4.90
CA ASN A 170 -6.29 5.64 4.34
C ASN A 170 -6.15 6.73 5.41
N VAL A 171 -6.69 6.52 6.62
CA VAL A 171 -6.57 7.44 7.75
C VAL A 171 -5.13 7.77 8.10
N PHE A 172 -4.17 6.88 7.85
CA PHE A 172 -2.76 7.19 8.08
C PHE A 172 -2.17 8.23 7.10
N ILE A 173 -2.85 8.50 5.98
CA ILE A 173 -2.32 9.32 4.89
C ILE A 173 -3.10 10.63 4.75
N PHE A 174 -4.42 10.57 4.54
CA PHE A 174 -5.18 11.76 4.13
C PHE A 174 -5.12 12.93 5.14
N PRO A 175 -5.10 12.73 6.48
CA PRO A 175 -5.03 13.84 7.42
C PRO A 175 -3.67 14.56 7.32
N GLY A 176 -2.57 13.81 7.29
CA GLY A 176 -1.22 14.36 7.20
C GLY A 176 -0.97 15.06 5.87
N VAL A 177 -1.39 14.43 4.76
CA VAL A 177 -1.29 15.04 3.42
C VAL A 177 -2.12 16.32 3.34
N GLY A 178 -3.36 16.29 3.82
CA GLY A 178 -4.25 17.45 3.81
C GLY A 178 -3.71 18.60 4.65
N LEU A 179 -3.28 18.32 5.88
CA LEU A 179 -2.72 19.32 6.79
C LEU A 179 -1.42 19.92 6.23
N GLY A 180 -0.50 19.08 5.75
CA GLY A 180 0.75 19.54 5.15
C GLY A 180 0.51 20.41 3.91
N ALA A 181 -0.37 19.98 2.99
CA ALA A 181 -0.70 20.76 1.80
C ALA A 181 -1.36 22.11 2.15
N LEU A 182 -2.25 22.12 3.15
CA LEU A 182 -2.92 23.33 3.61
C LEU A 182 -1.91 24.34 4.19
N LEU A 183 -1.08 23.91 5.13
CA LEU A 183 -0.10 24.78 5.80
C LEU A 183 1.05 25.20 4.90
N ALA A 184 1.41 24.38 3.91
CA ALA A 184 2.34 24.74 2.86
C ALA A 184 1.72 25.70 1.82
N GLN A 185 0.40 25.94 1.86
CA GLN A 185 -0.35 26.65 0.83
C GLN A 185 -0.12 26.09 -0.58
N ALA A 186 -0.01 24.76 -0.67
CA ALA A 186 0.25 24.08 -1.92
C ALA A 186 -0.92 24.27 -2.89
N LYS A 187 -0.62 24.71 -4.13
CA LYS A 187 -1.64 24.90 -5.18
C LYS A 187 -2.27 23.58 -5.65
N HIS A 188 -1.52 22.48 -5.56
CA HIS A 188 -1.92 21.16 -6.02
C HIS A 188 -1.36 20.07 -5.09
N VAL A 189 -2.16 19.03 -4.86
CA VAL A 189 -1.68 17.80 -4.19
C VAL A 189 -0.99 16.92 -5.23
N SER A 190 0.31 16.69 -5.06
CA SER A 190 1.12 15.94 -6.04
C SER A 190 1.32 14.47 -5.63
N SER A 191 1.65 13.60 -6.59
CA SER A 191 2.02 12.20 -6.28
C SER A 191 3.27 12.11 -5.39
N LYS A 192 4.16 13.10 -5.44
CA LYS A 192 5.34 13.17 -4.57
C LYS A 192 4.93 13.33 -3.10
N MET A 193 3.87 14.08 -2.79
CA MET A 193 3.34 14.19 -1.42
C MET A 193 2.88 12.83 -0.89
N PHE A 194 2.22 12.01 -1.72
CA PHE A 194 1.82 10.65 -1.32
C PHE A 194 3.02 9.71 -1.16
N TYR A 195 4.04 9.81 -2.01
CA TYR A 195 5.30 9.08 -1.81
C TYR A 195 5.96 9.44 -0.48
N LEU A 196 6.09 10.75 -0.18
CA LEU A 196 6.65 11.22 1.08
C LEU A 196 5.82 10.75 2.28
N ALA A 197 4.49 10.88 2.23
CA ALA A 197 3.61 10.40 3.29
C ALA A 197 3.77 8.89 3.53
N SER A 198 3.81 8.07 2.48
CA SER A 198 4.04 6.62 2.60
C SER A 198 5.41 6.29 3.16
N LYS A 199 6.45 7.04 2.78
CA LYS A 199 7.80 6.87 3.32
C LYS A 199 7.87 7.27 4.80
N THR A 200 7.34 8.43 5.17
CA THR A 200 7.28 8.88 6.56
C THR A 200 6.49 7.87 7.40
N LEU A 201 5.34 7.39 6.93
CA LEU A 201 4.54 6.39 7.63
C LEU A 201 5.30 5.08 7.87
N SER A 202 6.07 4.60 6.90
CA SER A 202 6.84 3.36 7.08
C SER A 202 7.97 3.52 8.09
N GLU A 203 8.56 4.71 8.21
CA GLU A 203 9.56 5.07 9.22
C GLU A 203 8.95 5.18 10.64
N GLN A 204 7.62 5.28 10.78
CA GLN A 204 6.94 5.34 12.08
C GLN A 204 6.67 3.96 12.70
N VAL A 205 6.86 2.86 11.97
CA VAL A 205 6.65 1.51 12.52
C VAL A 205 7.79 1.15 13.46
N THR A 206 7.47 0.91 14.72
CA THR A 206 8.45 0.58 15.76
C THR A 206 8.97 -0.85 15.62
N PRO A 207 10.19 -1.16 16.11
CA PRO A 207 10.69 -2.52 16.18
C PRO A 207 9.74 -3.48 16.92
N GLU A 208 9.04 -3.00 17.95
CA GLU A 208 8.08 -3.78 18.73
C GLU A 208 6.83 -4.12 17.91
N GLU A 209 6.27 -3.17 17.17
CA GLU A 209 5.14 -3.39 16.25
C GLU A 209 5.54 -4.40 15.16
N LEU A 210 6.72 -4.22 14.54
CA LEU A 210 7.27 -5.15 13.56
C LEU A 210 7.47 -6.56 14.13
N ALA A 211 7.94 -6.69 15.36
CA ALA A 211 8.12 -7.98 16.03
C ALA A 211 6.79 -8.74 16.21
N GLN A 212 5.69 -8.01 16.45
CA GLN A 212 4.32 -8.54 16.53
C GLN A 212 3.69 -8.84 15.15
N GLY A 213 4.42 -8.60 14.06
CA GLY A 213 3.97 -8.84 12.70
C GLY A 213 3.18 -7.68 12.08
N MET A 214 3.17 -6.51 12.72
CA MET A 214 2.49 -5.32 12.19
C MET A 214 3.33 -4.68 11.08
N LEU A 215 2.65 -4.26 10.01
CA LEU A 215 3.24 -3.53 8.87
C LEU A 215 2.90 -2.03 8.87
N PHE A 216 1.99 -1.62 9.74
CA PHE A 216 1.59 -0.23 9.97
C PHE A 216 1.63 0.06 11.46
N PRO A 217 1.88 1.33 11.86
CA PRO A 217 1.86 1.71 13.26
C PRO A 217 0.50 1.49 13.91
N HIS A 218 0.46 1.45 15.23
CA HIS A 218 -0.77 1.37 15.99
C HIS A 218 -1.63 2.63 15.80
N ILE A 219 -2.94 2.45 15.61
CA ILE A 219 -3.88 3.55 15.30
C ILE A 219 -3.95 4.63 16.37
N THR A 220 -3.61 4.34 17.63
CA THR A 220 -3.57 5.34 18.71
C THR A 220 -2.50 6.42 18.48
N ARG A 221 -1.50 6.15 17.63
CA ARG A 221 -0.44 7.10 17.26
C ARG A 221 -0.82 7.97 16.06
N LEU A 222 -2.06 7.90 15.59
CA LEU A 222 -2.52 8.60 14.39
C LEU A 222 -2.25 10.11 14.41
N ARG A 223 -2.38 10.77 15.56
CA ARG A 223 -2.14 12.21 15.71
C ARG A 223 -0.65 12.56 15.51
N GLU A 224 0.24 11.80 16.15
CA GLU A 224 1.71 11.90 15.98
C GLU A 224 2.12 11.67 14.52
N ILE A 225 1.59 10.60 13.90
CA ILE A 225 1.91 10.25 12.51
C ILE A 225 1.40 11.33 11.54
N THR A 226 0.19 11.86 11.77
CA THR A 226 -0.39 12.96 10.99
C THR A 226 0.52 14.19 11.05
N ARG A 227 1.00 14.53 12.25
CA ARG A 227 1.93 15.65 12.48
C ARG A 227 3.21 15.47 11.68
N GLU A 228 3.85 14.30 11.77
CA GLU A 228 5.13 14.03 11.07
C GLU A 228 4.99 14.04 9.54
N ILE A 229 3.90 13.50 9.00
CA ILE A 229 3.62 13.58 7.55
C ILE A 229 3.42 15.03 7.11
N ALA A 230 2.66 15.84 7.88
CA ALA A 230 2.43 17.24 7.56
C ALA A 230 3.74 18.04 7.55
N ILE A 231 4.60 17.85 8.57
CA ILE A 231 5.93 18.47 8.64
C ILE A 231 6.76 18.09 7.41
N THR A 232 6.80 16.80 7.05
CA THR A 232 7.58 16.32 5.90
C THR A 232 7.14 17.00 4.60
N ILE A 233 5.84 17.18 4.39
CA ILE A 233 5.30 17.84 3.20
C ILE A 233 5.64 19.33 3.18
N ILE A 234 5.56 20.03 4.32
CA ILE A 234 5.92 21.45 4.42
C ILE A 234 7.40 21.64 4.05
N LEU A 235 8.29 20.79 4.59
CA LEU A 235 9.73 20.85 4.33
C LEU A 235 10.08 20.55 2.86
N ASP A 236 9.36 19.61 2.23
CA ASP A 236 9.56 19.33 0.80
C ASP A 236 9.04 20.47 -0.10
N HIS A 237 7.98 21.15 0.33
CA HIS A 237 7.38 22.25 -0.44
C HIS A 237 8.25 23.51 -0.41
N ASP A 238 8.84 23.85 0.73
CA ASP A 238 9.70 25.01 0.91
C ASP A 238 11.00 24.66 1.62
N ALA A 239 12.08 24.52 0.84
CA ALA A 239 13.42 24.19 1.33
C ALA A 239 14.02 25.25 2.27
N LYS A 240 13.44 26.46 2.38
CA LYS A 240 13.88 27.48 3.33
C LYS A 240 13.24 27.33 4.72
N THR A 241 12.11 26.64 4.81
CA THR A 241 11.44 26.38 6.08
C THR A 241 12.28 25.38 6.89
N THR A 242 12.63 25.75 8.13
CA THR A 242 13.33 24.82 9.04
C THR A 242 12.35 23.84 9.68
N ARG A 243 12.86 22.71 10.19
CA ARG A 243 12.02 21.74 10.90
C ARG A 243 11.27 22.37 12.08
N ALA A 244 11.95 23.19 12.89
CA ALA A 244 11.33 23.87 14.02
C ALA A 244 10.17 24.79 13.60
N GLN A 245 10.32 25.52 12.48
CA GLN A 245 9.24 26.36 11.93
C GLN A 245 8.06 25.53 11.41
N ALA A 246 8.32 24.39 10.78
CA ALA A 246 7.27 23.48 10.31
C ALA A 246 6.51 22.85 11.50
N GLU A 247 7.24 22.41 12.52
CA GLU A 247 6.69 21.89 13.78
C GLU A 247 5.79 22.92 14.45
N GLU A 248 6.27 24.14 14.65
CA GLU A 248 5.49 25.23 15.25
C GLU A 248 4.20 25.51 14.46
N LYS A 249 4.28 25.62 13.12
CA LYS A 249 3.10 25.83 12.26
C LYS A 249 2.07 24.72 12.40
N VAL A 250 2.51 23.47 12.43
CA VAL A 250 1.63 22.31 12.55
C VAL A 250 0.98 22.28 13.93
N ASP A 251 1.77 22.44 15.00
CA ASP A 251 1.30 22.36 16.38
C ASP A 251 0.29 23.47 16.70
N GLN A 252 0.49 24.69 16.18
CA GLN A 252 -0.46 25.79 16.34
C GLN A 252 -1.79 25.55 15.61
N PHE A 253 -1.78 24.78 14.53
CA PHE A 253 -2.98 24.54 13.71
C PHE A 253 -3.76 23.30 14.14
N MET A 254 -3.09 22.30 14.70
CA MET A 254 -3.75 21.06 15.09
C MET A 254 -4.78 21.29 16.18
N TRP A 255 -6.04 20.97 15.87
CA TRP A 255 -7.16 21.11 16.81
C TRP A 255 -6.95 20.30 18.09
N GLU A 256 -7.28 20.90 19.23
CA GLU A 256 -7.28 20.27 20.55
C GLU A 256 -8.72 20.13 21.07
N PRO A 257 -9.10 18.96 21.66
CA PRO A 257 -10.42 18.71 22.22
C PRO A 257 -10.64 19.41 23.58
N THR A 258 -10.25 20.69 23.67
CA THR A 258 -10.40 21.52 24.88
C THR A 258 -11.41 22.63 24.62
N TYR A 259 -12.38 22.79 25.50
CA TYR A 259 -13.35 23.88 25.37
C TYR A 259 -12.67 25.24 25.53
N PRO A 260 -12.85 26.18 24.58
CA PRO A 260 -12.35 27.54 24.74
C PRO A 260 -13.13 28.28 25.83
N THR A 261 -12.44 29.12 26.60
CA THR A 261 -13.12 30.07 27.48
C THR A 261 -13.61 31.25 26.65
N LEU A 262 -14.93 31.43 26.55
CA LEU A 262 -15.53 32.55 25.83
C LEU A 262 -15.87 33.67 26.84
N ILE A 263 -15.20 34.80 26.73
CA ILE A 263 -15.50 36.02 27.49
C ILE A 263 -16.18 36.99 26.53
N ALA A 264 -17.42 37.40 26.82
CA ALA A 264 -18.10 38.42 26.03
C ALA A 264 -17.42 39.78 26.26
N GLU A 265 -16.99 40.46 25.18
CA GLU A 265 -16.56 41.85 25.25
C GLU A 265 -17.75 42.74 25.66
N LYS A 266 -17.52 43.66 26.60
CA LYS A 266 -18.52 44.62 27.11
C LYS A 266 -18.56 45.88 26.26
#